data_AF-A0A0C3BGS6-F1
#
_entry.id   AF-A0A0C3BGS6-F1
#
_cell.length_a   1.000
_cell.length_b   1.000
_cell.length_c   1.000
_cell.angle_alpha   90.00
_cell.angle_beta   90.00
_cell.angle_gamma   90.00
#
_symmetry.space_group_name_H-M   'P 1'
#
loop_
_entity.id
_entity.type
_entity.pdbx_description
1 polymer ?
#
loop_
_entity_poly.entity_id
_entity_poly.type
_entity_poly.pdbx_seq_one_letter_code
_entity_poly.pdbx_strand_id
1 'polypeptide(L)'
;MMAPSKETSVEGHLPVESSEGDAVAALQKTNLASLATHTTTTTSSDAMPSTTTRTAAELSGSVNTTTAALMIKPSTANELLLLAALREAESQNLRSEMHTFELQAANILNEAYADRLKKQLAAKEEKQTKKKKATRLVGDGLPCLLSGDEFYELAKEKEREVEEEARQKEAKKDGRAAYKLAMAEWNEAERERKDAKALANATFKKVEAAWTKKRDAAKAKGKKFSDPKPKRGAMPAALPWPKLKDFLEAGGAEEAADDDAEADDQDDSQGDESADDK
;
A
#
# COMPACT_ATOMS: atom_id res chain seq x y z
N MET A 1 -13.29 -73.52 67.27
CA MET A 1 -13.52 -72.10 66.95
C MET A 1 -12.21 -71.55 66.41
N MET A 2 -12.04 -71.60 65.09
CA MET A 2 -12.03 -70.47 64.14
C MET A 2 -10.66 -69.78 64.01
N ALA A 3 -10.16 -69.79 62.77
CA ALA A 3 -8.83 -69.42 62.33
C ALA A 3 -8.73 -67.94 61.92
N PRO A 4 -7.51 -67.35 61.87
CA PRO A 4 -7.28 -66.07 61.22
C PRO A 4 -6.72 -66.23 59.78
N SER A 5 -7.38 -65.57 58.83
CA SER A 5 -6.97 -65.43 57.43
C SER A 5 -5.94 -64.32 57.25
N LYS A 6 -5.00 -64.53 56.31
CA LYS A 6 -3.97 -63.60 55.86
C LYS A 6 -4.49 -62.83 54.64
N GLU A 7 -4.34 -61.50 54.63
CA GLU A 7 -4.49 -60.70 53.41
C GLU A 7 -3.16 -60.01 53.08
N THR A 8 -2.75 -60.18 51.83
CA THR A 8 -1.49 -59.71 51.24
C THR A 8 -1.72 -58.37 50.54
N SER A 9 -1.04 -57.32 51.02
CA SER A 9 -1.02 -56.00 50.39
C SER A 9 0.06 -55.95 49.32
N VAL A 10 -0.34 -55.69 48.07
CA VAL A 10 0.54 -55.47 46.92
C VAL A 10 0.77 -53.98 46.76
N GLU A 11 2.01 -53.56 46.96
CA GLU A 11 2.48 -52.18 46.83
C GLU A 11 2.87 -51.94 45.35
N GLY A 12 2.06 -51.15 44.64
CA GLY A 12 2.32 -50.71 43.26
C GLY A 12 2.79 -49.26 43.24
N HIS A 13 4.09 -49.06 43.00
CA HIS A 13 4.72 -47.75 42.85
C HIS A 13 4.69 -47.32 41.37
N LEU A 14 4.00 -46.22 41.06
CA LEU A 14 4.08 -45.54 39.76
C LEU A 14 4.95 -44.27 39.89
N PRO A 15 5.90 -44.02 38.96
CA PRO A 15 6.70 -42.81 38.98
C PRO A 15 5.92 -41.65 38.34
N VAL A 16 5.77 -40.57 39.10
CA VAL A 16 5.34 -39.25 38.61
C VAL A 16 6.58 -38.51 38.13
N GLU A 17 6.79 -38.44 36.81
CA GLU A 17 7.82 -37.58 36.24
C GLU A 17 7.39 -36.12 36.34
N SER A 18 8.17 -35.34 37.09
CA SER A 18 8.05 -33.88 37.23
C SER A 18 9.11 -33.23 36.33
N SER A 19 8.74 -32.88 35.09
CA SER A 19 9.64 -32.40 34.02
C SER A 19 9.59 -30.88 33.80
N GLU A 20 9.30 -30.09 34.84
CA GLU A 20 9.22 -28.62 34.72
C GLU A 20 10.42 -27.89 35.35
N GLY A 21 11.20 -28.55 36.21
CA GLY A 21 12.35 -27.93 36.89
C GLY A 21 13.60 -27.77 36.02
N ASP A 22 13.79 -28.62 35.02
CA ASP A 22 15.07 -28.69 34.27
C ASP A 22 15.15 -27.62 33.15
N ALA A 23 14.01 -27.21 32.59
CA ALA A 23 13.95 -26.16 31.57
C ALA A 23 14.33 -24.77 32.11
N VAL A 24 13.97 -24.47 33.37
CA VAL A 24 14.31 -23.19 34.01
C VAL A 24 15.79 -23.15 34.41
N ALA A 25 16.36 -24.28 34.84
CA ALA A 25 17.78 -24.39 35.14
C ALA A 25 18.67 -24.28 33.88
N ALA A 26 18.18 -24.71 32.72
CA ALA A 26 18.87 -24.53 31.44
C ALA A 26 18.93 -23.06 31.00
N LEU A 27 17.89 -22.27 31.28
CA LEU A 27 17.85 -20.83 30.96
C LEU A 27 18.82 -19.99 31.82
N GLN A 28 19.07 -20.38 33.08
CA GLN A 28 20.00 -19.69 33.96
C GLN A 28 21.48 -19.85 33.57
N LYS A 29 21.82 -20.76 32.64
CA LYS A 29 23.18 -20.95 32.13
C LYS A 29 23.51 -20.08 30.90
N THR A 30 22.61 -19.20 30.48
CA THR A 30 22.89 -18.22 29.42
C THR A 30 23.80 -17.11 29.96
N ASN A 31 25.10 -17.38 29.89
CA ASN A 31 26.17 -16.50 30.33
C ASN A 31 26.10 -15.16 29.58
N LEU A 32 25.78 -14.08 30.31
CA LEU A 32 25.81 -12.68 29.86
C LEU A 32 27.20 -12.20 29.38
N ALA A 33 28.23 -13.02 29.57
CA ALA A 33 29.61 -12.74 29.15
C ALA A 33 29.77 -12.57 27.63
N SER A 34 28.87 -13.12 26.82
CA SER A 34 28.92 -12.98 25.36
C SER A 34 28.55 -11.57 24.86
N LEU A 35 27.90 -10.72 25.68
CA LEU A 35 27.62 -9.33 25.31
C LEU A 35 28.82 -8.39 25.49
N ALA A 36 29.85 -8.78 26.24
CA ALA A 36 30.98 -7.91 26.58
C ALA A 36 32.20 -8.07 25.65
N THR A 37 32.18 -9.05 24.73
CA THR A 37 33.29 -9.25 23.79
C THR A 37 33.04 -8.48 22.49
N HIS A 38 33.76 -7.36 22.34
CA HIS A 38 33.83 -6.51 21.14
C HIS A 38 34.58 -7.20 19.97
N THR A 39 34.19 -8.41 19.59
CA THR A 39 34.67 -9.04 18.36
C THR A 39 33.59 -8.92 17.30
N THR A 40 33.75 -7.95 16.41
CA THR A 40 32.94 -7.73 15.22
C THR A 40 33.16 -8.86 14.21
N THR A 41 32.51 -10.00 14.43
CA THR A 41 32.44 -11.08 13.44
C THR A 41 31.04 -11.70 13.45
N THR A 42 30.05 -10.92 13.03
CA THR A 42 28.70 -11.43 12.79
C THR A 42 28.14 -10.91 11.48
N THR A 43 28.87 -11.12 10.39
CA THR A 43 28.23 -11.34 9.08
C THR A 43 27.58 -12.72 9.13
N SER A 44 26.37 -12.78 9.70
CA SER A 44 25.52 -13.95 9.56
C SER A 44 25.15 -14.08 8.08
N SER A 45 25.63 -15.14 7.44
CA SER A 45 25.26 -15.51 6.07
C SER A 45 23.93 -16.28 6.03
N ASP A 46 23.27 -16.46 7.16
CA ASP A 46 22.00 -17.18 7.19
C ASP A 46 20.90 -16.29 6.59
N ALA A 47 20.32 -16.77 5.49
CA ALA A 47 19.14 -16.20 4.91
C ALA A 47 18.04 -16.13 5.99
N MET A 48 17.41 -14.97 6.14
CA MET A 48 16.27 -14.80 7.02
C MET A 48 15.27 -15.95 6.79
N PRO A 49 14.79 -16.63 7.85
CA PRO A 49 13.84 -17.71 7.69
C PRO A 49 12.62 -17.19 6.93
N SER A 50 12.41 -17.71 5.71
CA SER A 50 11.28 -17.33 4.89
C SER A 50 10.03 -17.94 5.51
N THR A 51 9.31 -17.13 6.29
CA THR A 51 8.02 -17.53 6.86
C THR A 51 6.98 -17.57 5.76
N THR A 52 6.75 -18.74 5.17
CA THR A 52 5.60 -18.95 4.29
C THR A 52 4.33 -18.95 5.13
N THR A 53 3.65 -17.81 5.16
CA THR A 53 2.33 -17.67 5.79
C THR A 53 1.32 -18.50 5.00
N ARG A 54 0.94 -19.69 5.53
CA ARG A 54 -0.19 -20.44 4.97
C ARG A 54 -1.47 -19.74 5.35
N THR A 55 -2.27 -19.38 4.35
CA THR A 55 -3.57 -18.74 4.54
C THR A 55 -4.52 -19.73 5.21
N ALA A 56 -5.25 -19.27 6.25
CA ALA A 56 -6.13 -20.10 7.09
C ALA A 56 -7.21 -20.88 6.31
N ALA A 57 -7.49 -20.51 5.06
CA ALA A 57 -8.38 -21.24 4.17
C ALA A 57 -7.94 -22.70 3.91
N GLU A 58 -6.64 -23.02 4.02
CA GLU A 58 -6.13 -24.38 3.81
C GLU A 58 -6.35 -25.33 5.01
N LEU A 59 -6.65 -24.79 6.20
CA LEU A 59 -6.80 -25.57 7.45
C LEU A 59 -8.27 -25.73 7.88
N SER A 60 -9.21 -25.05 7.23
CA SER A 60 -10.64 -25.08 7.56
C SER A 60 -11.34 -26.31 6.98
N GLY A 61 -11.07 -27.48 7.55
CA GLY A 61 -11.87 -28.68 7.33
C GLY A 61 -13.17 -28.62 8.14
N SER A 62 -14.31 -28.60 7.45
CA SER A 62 -15.67 -28.81 7.99
C SER A 62 -16.16 -27.84 9.09
N VAL A 63 -16.40 -26.58 8.70
CA VAL A 63 -17.04 -25.53 9.54
C VAL A 63 -18.48 -25.88 10.00
N ASN A 64 -19.09 -26.91 9.40
CA ASN A 64 -20.51 -27.21 9.60
C ASN A 64 -20.80 -28.16 10.78
N THR A 65 -19.78 -28.77 11.40
CA THR A 65 -19.99 -29.79 12.46
C THR A 65 -20.02 -29.21 13.86
N THR A 66 -19.21 -28.20 14.16
CA THR A 66 -19.11 -27.60 15.50
C THR A 66 -20.36 -26.79 15.85
N THR A 67 -20.81 -25.94 14.94
CA THR A 67 -22.05 -25.16 15.09
C THR A 67 -23.27 -26.05 15.30
N ALA A 68 -23.37 -27.18 14.58
CA ALA A 68 -24.42 -28.17 14.77
C ALA A 68 -24.33 -28.86 16.14
N ALA A 69 -23.12 -29.16 16.63
CA ALA A 69 -22.91 -29.79 17.94
C ALA A 69 -23.33 -28.89 19.11
N LEU A 70 -23.18 -27.56 18.99
CA LEU A 70 -23.59 -26.60 20.01
C LEU A 70 -25.11 -26.47 20.17
N MET A 71 -25.89 -26.90 19.17
CA MET A 71 -27.36 -26.84 19.18
C MET A 71 -28.01 -28.09 19.82
N ILE A 72 -27.22 -29.11 20.18
CA ILE A 72 -27.73 -30.34 20.80
C ILE A 72 -28.28 -30.02 22.21
N LYS A 73 -29.51 -30.48 22.50
CA LYS A 73 -30.10 -30.39 23.84
C LYS A 73 -29.63 -31.58 24.68
N PRO A 74 -28.85 -31.38 25.75
CA PRO A 74 -28.33 -32.49 26.54
C PRO A 74 -29.48 -33.18 27.32
N SER A 75 -29.49 -34.50 27.31
CA SER A 75 -30.42 -35.35 28.06
C SER A 75 -29.78 -35.96 29.32
N THR A 76 -28.45 -36.06 29.36
CA THR A 76 -27.70 -36.67 30.47
C THR A 76 -26.72 -35.67 31.11
N ALA A 77 -26.31 -35.93 32.36
CA ALA A 77 -25.33 -35.07 33.06
C ALA A 77 -23.95 -35.06 32.37
N ASN A 78 -23.55 -36.19 31.78
CA ASN A 78 -22.29 -36.30 31.04
C ASN A 78 -22.32 -35.47 29.75
N GLU A 79 -23.45 -35.47 29.02
CA GLU A 79 -23.63 -34.62 27.84
C GLU A 79 -23.55 -33.14 28.20
N LEU A 80 -24.13 -32.74 29.34
CA LEU A 80 -24.04 -31.36 29.82
C LEU A 80 -22.59 -30.94 30.09
N LEU A 81 -21.80 -31.81 30.75
CA LEU A 81 -20.38 -31.57 31.01
C LEU A 81 -19.57 -31.47 29.71
N LEU A 82 -19.79 -32.38 28.77
CA LEU A 82 -19.10 -32.37 27.48
C LEU A 82 -19.44 -31.12 26.66
N LEU A 83 -20.69 -30.68 26.68
CA LEU A 83 -21.13 -29.47 25.99
C LEU A 83 -20.50 -28.22 26.63
N ALA A 84 -20.37 -28.18 27.97
CA ALA A 84 -19.66 -27.11 28.66
C ALA A 84 -18.17 -27.06 28.26
N ALA A 85 -17.49 -28.21 28.24
CA ALA A 85 -16.10 -28.32 27.81
C ALA A 85 -15.92 -27.91 26.34
N LEU A 86 -16.86 -28.29 25.46
CA LEU A 86 -16.85 -27.90 24.05
C LEU A 86 -16.95 -26.38 23.87
N ARG A 87 -17.88 -25.73 24.58
CA ARG A 87 -18.03 -24.25 24.57
C ARG A 87 -16.78 -23.54 25.08
N GLU A 88 -16.17 -24.07 26.14
CA GLU A 88 -14.93 -23.51 26.66
C GLU A 88 -13.79 -23.63 25.65
N ALA A 89 -13.60 -24.82 25.06
CA ALA A 89 -12.58 -25.05 24.04
C ALA A 89 -12.78 -24.15 22.81
N GLU A 90 -14.02 -23.97 22.33
CA GLU A 90 -14.30 -23.03 21.25
C GLU A 90 -13.98 -21.59 21.64
N SER A 91 -14.31 -21.17 22.87
CA SER A 91 -13.97 -19.82 23.33
C SER A 91 -12.46 -19.60 23.38
N GLN A 92 -11.67 -20.62 23.74
CA GLN A 92 -10.21 -20.57 23.74
C GLN A 92 -9.65 -20.54 22.31
N ASN A 93 -10.22 -21.33 21.39
CA ASN A 93 -9.85 -21.30 19.98
C ASN A 93 -10.10 -19.92 19.37
N LEU A 94 -11.26 -19.32 19.61
CA LEU A 94 -11.57 -17.96 19.11
C LEU A 94 -10.57 -16.92 19.65
N ARG A 95 -10.23 -16.97 20.95
CA ARG A 95 -9.19 -16.08 21.51
C ARG A 95 -7.83 -16.28 20.84
N SER A 96 -7.47 -17.53 20.59
CA SER A 96 -6.19 -17.88 19.95
C SER A 96 -6.16 -17.41 18.49
N GLU A 97 -7.26 -17.60 17.74
CA GLU A 97 -7.42 -17.08 16.38
C GLU A 97 -7.26 -15.56 16.36
N MET A 98 -7.99 -14.84 17.21
CA MET A 98 -7.87 -13.38 17.30
C MET A 98 -6.43 -12.95 17.61
N HIS A 99 -5.77 -13.60 18.56
CA HIS A 99 -4.38 -13.31 18.88
C HIS A 99 -3.42 -13.59 17.70
N THR A 100 -3.64 -14.67 16.95
CA THR A 100 -2.83 -14.95 15.75
C THR A 100 -3.04 -13.90 14.66
N PHE A 101 -4.28 -13.40 14.47
CA PHE A 101 -4.55 -12.32 13.54
C PHE A 101 -3.86 -11.02 13.96
N GLU A 102 -3.89 -10.68 15.25
CA GLU A 102 -3.19 -9.51 15.79
C GLU A 102 -1.67 -9.61 15.54
N LEU A 103 -1.07 -10.77 15.80
CA LEU A 103 0.35 -11.00 15.56
C LEU A 103 0.72 -10.91 14.07
N GLN A 104 -0.11 -11.47 13.19
CA GLN A 104 0.09 -11.38 11.75
C GLN A 104 -0.01 -9.93 11.26
N ALA A 105 -1.03 -9.19 11.70
CA ALA A 105 -1.20 -7.79 11.35
C ALA A 105 -0.03 -6.93 11.83
N ALA A 106 0.42 -7.14 13.08
CA ALA A 106 1.59 -6.46 13.63
C ALA A 106 2.87 -6.78 12.84
N ASN A 107 3.07 -8.04 12.44
CA ASN A 107 4.24 -8.43 11.65
C ASN A 107 4.24 -7.77 10.26
N ILE A 108 3.12 -7.79 9.54
CA ILE A 108 2.99 -7.14 8.22
C ILE A 108 3.28 -5.63 8.34
N LEU A 109 2.77 -4.97 9.38
CA LEU A 109 3.02 -3.56 9.62
C LEU A 109 4.51 -3.29 9.91
N ASN A 110 5.15 -4.13 10.72
CA ASN A 110 6.57 -4.01 11.04
C ASN A 110 7.46 -4.23 9.81
N GLU A 111 7.12 -5.20 8.96
CA GLU A 111 7.81 -5.44 7.69
C GLU A 111 7.71 -4.22 6.76
N ALA A 112 6.49 -3.70 6.57
CA ALA A 112 6.28 -2.50 5.75
C ALA A 112 7.04 -1.28 6.28
N TYR A 113 7.07 -1.10 7.61
CA TYR A 113 7.83 -0.03 8.26
C TYR A 113 9.35 -0.21 8.07
N ALA A 114 9.87 -1.41 8.32
CA ALA A 114 11.29 -1.72 8.16
C ALA A 114 11.75 -1.51 6.72
N ASP A 115 10.94 -1.90 5.74
CA ASP A 115 11.22 -1.70 4.33
C ASP A 115 11.24 -0.22 3.95
N ARG A 116 10.28 0.58 4.46
CA ARG A 116 10.30 2.04 4.28
C ARG A 116 11.57 2.66 4.87
N LEU A 117 11.95 2.25 6.08
CA LEU A 117 13.14 2.76 6.75
C LEU A 117 14.42 2.39 5.99
N LYS A 118 14.54 1.15 5.52
CA LYS A 118 15.67 0.69 4.68
C LYS A 118 15.78 1.52 3.40
N LYS A 119 14.66 1.75 2.71
CA LYS A 119 14.63 2.59 1.49
C LYS A 119 15.07 4.03 1.79
N GLN A 120 14.59 4.62 2.88
CA GLN A 120 15.00 5.96 3.30
C GLN A 120 16.48 6.06 3.64
N LEU A 121 17.03 5.05 4.32
CA LEU A 121 18.46 5.00 4.63
C LEU A 121 19.29 4.85 3.36
N ALA A 122 18.93 3.92 2.47
CA ALA A 122 19.59 3.73 1.19
C ALA A 122 19.58 5.03 0.35
N ALA A 123 18.42 5.70 0.24
CA ALA A 123 18.31 6.98 -0.46
C ALA A 123 19.18 8.08 0.17
N LYS A 124 19.26 8.14 1.51
CA LYS A 124 20.15 9.10 2.20
C LYS A 124 21.62 8.80 1.94
N GLU A 125 22.04 7.53 1.99
CA GLU A 125 23.41 7.10 1.70
C GLU A 125 23.78 7.38 0.24
N GLU A 126 22.88 7.10 -0.69
CA GLU A 126 23.05 7.43 -2.10
C GLU A 126 23.15 8.94 -2.33
N LYS A 127 22.27 9.74 -1.71
CA LYS A 127 22.37 11.21 -1.76
C LYS A 127 23.69 11.71 -1.18
N GLN A 128 24.17 11.14 -0.07
CA GLN A 128 25.46 11.53 0.51
C GLN A 128 26.64 11.15 -0.39
N THR A 129 26.63 9.97 -1.00
CA THR A 129 27.70 9.53 -1.92
C THR A 129 27.68 10.33 -3.21
N LYS A 130 26.51 10.60 -3.80
CA LYS A 130 26.33 11.50 -4.96
C LYS A 130 26.85 12.91 -4.66
N LYS A 131 26.47 13.51 -3.53
CA LYS A 131 26.98 14.83 -3.10
C LYS A 131 28.50 14.84 -2.97
N LYS A 132 29.08 13.84 -2.29
CA LYS A 132 30.54 13.71 -2.13
C LYS A 132 31.27 13.57 -3.48
N LYS A 133 30.69 12.85 -4.44
CA LYS A 133 31.24 12.73 -5.79
C LYS A 133 31.15 14.04 -6.58
N ALA A 134 30.01 14.72 -6.53
CA ALA A 134 29.80 15.98 -7.25
C ALA A 134 30.75 17.10 -6.80
N THR A 135 31.11 17.17 -5.51
CA THR A 135 32.03 18.21 -5.01
C THR A 135 33.52 17.88 -5.22
N ARG A 136 33.86 16.66 -5.62
CA ARG A 136 35.27 16.24 -5.78
C ARG A 136 35.70 16.36 -7.24
N LEU A 137 36.79 17.08 -7.47
CA LEU A 137 37.42 17.18 -8.79
C LEU A 137 37.94 15.82 -9.29
N VAL A 138 38.42 14.97 -8.37
CA VAL A 138 38.94 13.61 -8.66
C VAL A 138 38.17 12.60 -7.81
N GLY A 139 37.49 11.66 -8.48
CA GLY A 139 36.46 10.77 -7.89
C GLY A 139 36.94 9.83 -6.77
N ASP A 140 38.25 9.55 -6.70
CA ASP A 140 38.82 8.54 -5.81
C ASP A 140 38.95 9.01 -4.36
N GLY A 141 38.85 10.33 -4.11
CA GLY A 141 38.93 10.88 -2.77
C GLY A 141 40.29 10.80 -2.10
N LEU A 142 41.31 10.27 -2.78
CA LEU A 142 42.69 10.38 -2.35
C LEU A 142 43.27 11.75 -2.75
N PRO A 143 44.11 12.37 -1.90
CA PRO A 143 44.88 13.53 -2.31
C PRO A 143 45.81 13.12 -3.44
N CYS A 144 45.55 13.60 -4.66
CA CYS A 144 46.46 13.44 -5.78
C CYS A 144 47.23 14.76 -5.97
N LEU A 145 48.56 14.68 -6.04
CA LEU A 145 49.40 15.80 -6.44
C LEU A 145 49.27 15.95 -7.96
N LEU A 146 48.26 16.68 -8.40
CA LEU A 146 48.13 17.07 -9.81
C LEU A 146 49.14 18.17 -10.12
N SER A 147 49.75 18.09 -11.29
CA SER A 147 50.50 19.21 -11.82
C SER A 147 49.55 20.39 -12.11
N GLY A 148 50.05 21.63 -12.06
CA GLY A 148 49.20 22.83 -12.17
C GLY A 148 48.35 22.86 -13.45
N ASP A 149 48.90 22.37 -14.56
CA ASP A 149 48.22 22.36 -15.87
C ASP A 149 47.09 21.31 -15.92
N GLU A 150 47.33 20.10 -15.40
CA GLU A 150 46.32 19.04 -15.33
C GLU A 150 45.15 19.42 -14.44
N PHE A 151 45.43 20.07 -13.31
CA PHE A 151 44.38 20.59 -12.42
C PHE A 151 43.51 21.62 -13.12
N TYR A 152 44.12 22.53 -13.89
CA TYR A 152 43.39 23.60 -14.58
C TYR A 152 42.43 23.04 -15.64
N GLU A 153 42.88 22.10 -16.47
CA GLU A 153 42.02 21.48 -17.49
C GLU A 153 40.86 20.69 -16.86
N LEU A 154 41.10 19.94 -15.79
CA LEU A 154 40.05 19.24 -15.05
C LEU A 154 39.02 20.20 -14.43
N ALA A 155 39.47 21.32 -13.86
CA ALA A 155 38.57 22.34 -13.30
C ALA A 155 37.68 22.96 -14.38
N LYS A 156 38.25 23.25 -15.55
CA LYS A 156 37.53 23.82 -16.69
C LYS A 156 36.50 22.84 -17.27
N GLU A 157 36.84 21.55 -17.38
CA GLU A 157 35.89 20.53 -17.82
C GLU A 157 34.71 20.41 -16.84
N LYS A 158 34.99 20.40 -15.53
CA LYS A 158 33.95 20.38 -14.49
C LYS A 158 33.04 21.61 -14.52
N GLU A 159 33.59 22.79 -14.74
CA GLU A 159 32.80 24.02 -14.87
C GLU A 159 31.86 23.94 -16.08
N ARG A 160 32.35 23.46 -17.23
CA ARG A 160 31.53 23.23 -18.43
C ARG A 160 30.42 22.21 -18.17
N GLU A 161 30.72 21.08 -17.51
CA GLU A 161 29.71 20.08 -17.14
C GLU A 161 28.61 20.69 -16.26
N VAL A 162 28.98 21.48 -15.25
CA VAL A 162 28.04 22.16 -14.35
C VAL A 162 27.16 23.15 -15.11
N GLU A 163 27.74 23.93 -16.02
CA GLU A 163 26.99 24.87 -16.86
C GLU A 163 26.00 24.15 -17.80
N GLU A 164 26.43 23.06 -18.45
CA GLU A 164 25.57 22.24 -19.30
C GLU A 164 24.43 21.60 -18.52
N GLU A 165 24.69 21.05 -17.32
CA GLU A 165 23.68 20.48 -16.44
C GLU A 165 22.68 21.55 -15.95
N ALA A 166 23.17 22.74 -15.58
CA ALA A 166 22.33 23.87 -15.20
C ALA A 166 21.40 24.29 -16.34
N ARG A 167 21.94 24.41 -17.57
CA ARG A 167 21.17 24.73 -18.77
C ARG A 167 20.10 23.67 -19.06
N GLN A 168 20.42 22.38 -18.91
CA GLN A 168 19.45 21.31 -19.07
C GLN A 168 18.34 21.36 -18.01
N LYS A 169 18.69 21.66 -16.75
CA LYS A 169 17.71 21.83 -15.67
C LYS A 169 16.78 23.01 -15.93
N GLU A 170 17.30 24.14 -16.43
CA GLU A 170 16.47 25.28 -16.83
C GLU A 170 15.55 24.93 -17.99
N ALA A 171 16.05 24.30 -19.06
CA ALA A 171 15.22 23.85 -20.17
C ALA A 171 14.09 22.90 -19.74
N LYS A 172 14.37 21.99 -18.79
CA LYS A 172 13.36 21.10 -18.18
C LYS A 172 12.31 21.88 -17.38
N LYS A 173 12.72 22.92 -16.62
CA LYS A 173 11.79 23.78 -15.87
C LYS A 173 10.89 24.57 -16.81
N ASP A 174 11.45 25.14 -17.87
CA ASP A 174 10.72 25.92 -18.86
C ASP A 174 9.71 25.03 -19.61
N GLY A 175 10.11 23.82 -20.01
CA GLY A 175 9.19 22.84 -20.60
C GLY A 175 8.03 22.45 -19.68
N ARG A 176 8.30 22.25 -18.38
CA ARG A 176 7.24 22.00 -17.39
C ARG A 176 6.33 23.21 -17.19
N ALA A 177 6.87 24.43 -17.21
CA ALA A 177 6.08 25.65 -17.11
C ALA A 177 5.17 25.84 -18.34
N ALA A 178 5.70 25.60 -19.54
CA ALA A 178 4.94 25.63 -20.79
C ALA A 178 3.81 24.59 -20.80
N TYR A 179 4.09 23.37 -20.33
CA TYR A 179 3.06 22.33 -20.18
C TYR A 179 1.96 22.74 -19.20
N LYS A 180 2.31 23.33 -18.05
CA LYS A 180 1.32 23.82 -17.08
C LYS A 180 0.42 24.90 -17.68
N LEU A 181 0.99 25.84 -18.45
CA LEU A 181 0.22 26.88 -19.14
C LEU A 181 -0.73 26.27 -20.19
N ALA A 182 -0.23 25.36 -21.04
CA ALA A 182 -1.06 24.69 -22.04
C ALA A 182 -2.18 23.85 -21.42
N MET A 183 -1.93 23.23 -20.25
CA MET A 183 -2.93 22.48 -19.50
C MET A 183 -4.02 23.39 -18.92
N ALA A 184 -3.65 24.59 -18.43
CA ALA A 184 -4.60 25.60 -17.97
C ALA A 184 -5.49 26.09 -19.12
N GLU A 185 -4.90 26.44 -20.26
CA GLU A 185 -5.64 26.86 -21.47
C GLU A 185 -6.58 25.76 -21.97
N TRP A 186 -6.12 24.50 -21.99
CA TRP A 186 -6.97 23.37 -22.37
C TRP A 186 -8.14 23.18 -21.41
N ASN A 187 -7.92 23.31 -20.10
CA ASN A 187 -8.98 23.18 -19.09
C ASN A 187 -10.05 24.26 -19.26
N GLU A 188 -9.65 25.50 -19.54
CA GLU A 188 -10.58 26.60 -19.80
C GLU A 188 -11.40 26.35 -21.07
N ALA A 189 -10.75 25.98 -22.17
CA ALA A 189 -11.42 25.69 -23.43
C ALA A 189 -12.36 24.47 -23.33
N GLU A 190 -11.97 23.45 -22.55
CA GLU A 190 -12.78 22.27 -22.29
C GLU A 190 -14.01 22.59 -21.41
N ARG A 191 -13.87 23.52 -20.46
CA ARG A 191 -14.99 24.07 -19.68
C ARG A 191 -15.97 24.80 -20.58
N GLU A 192 -15.51 25.74 -21.40
CA GLU A 192 -16.36 26.47 -22.35
C GLU A 192 -17.10 25.52 -23.31
N ARG A 193 -16.40 24.49 -23.79
CA ARG A 193 -16.99 23.44 -24.64
C ARG A 193 -18.10 22.68 -23.93
N LYS A 194 -17.88 22.30 -22.66
CA LYS A 194 -18.89 21.61 -21.83
C LYS A 194 -20.11 22.49 -21.61
N ASP A 195 -19.92 23.78 -21.33
CA ASP A 195 -20.99 24.75 -21.14
C ASP A 195 -21.80 24.95 -22.42
N ALA A 196 -21.14 25.13 -23.57
CA ALA A 196 -21.80 25.22 -24.88
C ALA A 196 -22.62 23.95 -25.20
N LYS A 197 -22.06 22.77 -24.90
CA LYS A 197 -22.75 21.49 -25.06
C LYS A 197 -23.95 21.37 -24.12
N ALA A 198 -23.84 21.83 -22.87
CA ALA A 198 -24.94 21.84 -21.91
C ALA A 198 -26.08 22.75 -22.39
N LEU A 199 -25.76 23.96 -22.87
CA LEU A 199 -26.73 24.89 -23.45
C LEU A 199 -27.42 24.29 -24.69
N ALA A 200 -26.67 23.71 -25.63
CA ALA A 200 -27.22 23.05 -26.81
C ALA A 200 -28.13 21.86 -26.46
N ASN A 201 -27.79 21.09 -25.42
CA ASN A 201 -28.66 20.02 -24.93
C ASN A 201 -29.92 20.57 -24.27
N ALA A 202 -29.83 21.66 -23.52
CA ALA A 202 -30.98 22.30 -22.88
C ALA A 202 -31.96 22.87 -23.93
N THR A 203 -31.46 23.53 -24.97
CA THR A 203 -32.29 24.03 -26.08
C THR A 203 -32.93 22.88 -26.84
N PHE A 204 -32.18 21.82 -27.15
CA PHE A 204 -32.73 20.62 -27.80
C PHE A 204 -33.84 19.97 -26.97
N LYS A 205 -33.64 19.80 -25.65
CA LYS A 205 -34.67 19.28 -24.73
C LYS A 205 -35.94 20.14 -24.74
N LYS A 206 -35.82 21.47 -24.75
CA LYS A 206 -36.96 22.39 -24.84
C LYS A 206 -37.72 22.21 -26.17
N VAL A 207 -37.00 22.11 -27.29
CA VAL A 207 -37.60 21.88 -28.62
C VAL A 207 -38.27 20.51 -28.69
N GLU A 208 -37.64 19.47 -28.16
CA GLU A 208 -38.21 18.12 -28.10
C GLU A 208 -39.48 18.10 -27.24
N ALA A 209 -39.47 18.75 -26.07
CA ALA A 209 -40.64 18.86 -25.21
C ALA A 209 -41.80 19.65 -25.87
N ALA A 210 -41.50 20.71 -26.63
CA ALA A 210 -42.51 21.44 -27.40
C ALA A 210 -43.08 20.57 -28.53
N TRP A 211 -42.24 19.80 -29.21
CA TRP A 211 -42.65 18.86 -30.26
C TRP A 211 -43.51 17.72 -29.71
N THR A 212 -43.15 17.12 -28.57
CA THR A 212 -43.96 16.07 -27.93
C THR A 212 -45.33 16.59 -27.53
N LYS A 213 -45.41 17.78 -26.92
CA LYS A 213 -46.69 18.44 -26.60
C LYS A 213 -47.57 18.63 -27.85
N LYS A 214 -47.01 19.08 -28.98
CA LYS A 214 -47.75 19.24 -30.25
C LYS A 214 -48.24 17.90 -30.80
N ARG A 215 -47.37 16.88 -30.80
CA ARG A 215 -47.69 15.52 -31.23
C ARG A 215 -48.84 14.95 -30.41
N ASP A 216 -48.78 15.07 -29.10
CA ASP A 216 -49.77 14.50 -28.18
C ASP A 216 -51.11 15.24 -28.30
N ALA A 217 -51.10 16.57 -28.48
CA ALA A 217 -52.30 17.35 -28.77
C ALA A 217 -52.97 16.98 -30.11
N ALA A 218 -52.19 16.68 -31.15
CA ALA A 218 -52.72 16.20 -32.44
C ALA A 218 -53.35 14.80 -32.30
N LYS A 219 -52.69 13.91 -31.55
CA LYS A 219 -53.19 12.57 -31.22
C LYS A 219 -54.52 12.63 -30.46
N ALA A 220 -54.63 13.49 -29.45
CA ALA A 220 -55.86 13.69 -28.68
C ALA A 220 -57.04 14.17 -29.54
N LYS A 221 -56.77 14.94 -30.61
CA LYS A 221 -57.78 15.41 -31.58
C LYS A 221 -58.07 14.42 -32.71
N GLY A 222 -57.47 13.22 -32.70
CA GLY A 222 -57.62 12.21 -33.76
C GLY A 222 -57.00 12.62 -35.10
N LYS A 223 -56.12 13.62 -35.14
CA LYS A 223 -55.46 14.09 -36.37
C LYS A 223 -54.10 13.41 -36.55
N LYS A 224 -53.73 13.10 -37.81
CA LYS A 224 -52.38 12.63 -38.14
C LYS A 224 -51.36 13.77 -37.91
N PHE A 225 -50.24 13.45 -37.25
CA PHE A 225 -49.16 14.40 -36.98
C PHE A 225 -47.99 14.12 -37.93
N SER A 226 -47.60 15.11 -38.75
CA SER A 226 -46.60 14.94 -39.82
C SER A 226 -45.29 15.68 -39.56
N ASP A 227 -45.17 16.45 -38.48
CA ASP A 227 -43.95 17.22 -38.23
C ASP A 227 -42.82 16.26 -37.81
N PRO A 228 -41.65 16.30 -38.49
CA PRO A 228 -40.54 15.41 -38.17
C PRO A 228 -40.01 15.67 -36.76
N LYS A 229 -39.53 14.61 -36.10
CA LYS A 229 -38.90 14.75 -34.78
C LYS A 229 -37.66 15.64 -34.90
N PRO A 230 -37.48 16.65 -34.02
CA PRO A 230 -36.30 17.49 -34.04
C PRO A 230 -35.04 16.62 -33.91
N LYS A 231 -34.04 16.88 -34.76
CA LYS A 231 -32.74 16.20 -34.74
C LYS A 231 -31.75 17.03 -33.94
N ARG A 232 -30.87 16.36 -33.21
CA ARG A 232 -29.80 17.01 -32.44
C ARG A 232 -28.74 17.54 -33.41
N GLY A 233 -28.36 18.81 -33.25
CA GLY A 233 -27.28 19.42 -34.05
C GLY A 233 -25.91 18.78 -33.76
N ALA A 234 -24.94 19.07 -34.63
CA ALA A 234 -23.56 18.65 -34.41
C ALA A 234 -23.03 19.25 -33.10
N MET A 235 -22.38 18.42 -32.28
CA MET A 235 -21.78 18.85 -31.02
C MET A 235 -20.30 19.19 -31.22
N PRO A 236 -19.76 20.13 -30.45
CA PRO A 236 -18.33 20.44 -30.51
C PRO A 236 -17.51 19.20 -30.10
N ALA A 237 -16.56 18.83 -30.96
CA ALA A 237 -15.61 17.75 -30.70
C ALA A 237 -14.69 18.10 -29.53
N ALA A 238 -14.17 17.09 -28.83
CA ALA A 238 -13.22 17.30 -27.74
C ALA A 238 -11.89 17.84 -28.31
N LEU A 239 -11.26 18.76 -27.56
CA LEU A 239 -9.93 19.26 -27.89
C LEU A 239 -8.88 18.20 -27.56
N PRO A 240 -7.80 18.08 -28.35
CA PRO A 240 -6.72 17.15 -28.06
C PRO A 240 -6.07 17.50 -26.72
N TRP A 241 -5.80 16.49 -25.90
CA TRP A 241 -5.19 16.67 -24.59
C TRP A 241 -3.68 16.96 -24.74
N PRO A 242 -3.13 18.05 -24.16
CA PRO A 242 -1.70 18.33 -24.21
C PRO A 242 -0.90 17.21 -23.55
N LYS A 243 0.22 16.79 -24.16
CA LYS A 243 1.08 15.73 -23.60
C LYS A 243 2.41 16.34 -23.18
N LEU A 244 2.91 15.99 -22.00
CA LEU A 244 4.16 16.53 -21.46
C LEU A 244 5.37 16.33 -22.39
N LYS A 245 5.42 15.22 -23.11
CA LYS A 245 6.48 14.92 -24.08
C LYS A 245 6.62 15.97 -25.19
N ASP A 246 5.49 16.58 -25.60
CA ASP A 246 5.47 17.58 -26.66
C ASP A 246 6.14 18.90 -26.20
N PHE A 247 6.38 19.06 -24.88
CA PHE A 247 7.02 20.23 -24.27
C PHE A 247 8.46 19.95 -23.78
N LEU A 248 8.92 18.70 -23.82
CA LEU A 248 10.26 18.29 -23.37
C LEU A 248 11.20 17.91 -24.53
N GLU A 249 10.66 17.72 -25.74
CA GLU A 249 11.37 17.10 -26.88
C GLU A 249 12.49 17.95 -27.54
N ALA A 250 12.79 19.15 -27.05
CA ALA A 250 13.91 19.94 -27.56
C ALA A 250 15.29 19.54 -26.99
N GLY A 251 15.34 18.65 -25.99
CA GLY A 251 16.59 18.13 -25.42
C GLY A 251 16.48 16.63 -25.26
N GLY A 252 17.06 15.88 -26.21
CA GLY A 252 16.97 14.43 -26.27
C GLY A 252 17.44 13.68 -25.01
N ALA A 253 17.10 12.40 -25.03
CA ALA A 253 17.35 11.36 -24.05
C ALA A 253 16.24 11.18 -23.00
N GLU A 254 15.49 10.12 -23.27
CA GLU A 254 14.73 9.25 -22.38
C GLU A 254 15.62 8.79 -21.19
N GLU A 255 16.06 9.70 -20.32
CA GLU A 255 16.65 9.31 -19.04
C GLU A 255 15.54 9.15 -18.00
N ALA A 256 15.46 7.89 -17.54
CA ALA A 256 14.71 7.35 -16.43
C ALA A 256 14.19 8.40 -15.45
N ALA A 257 12.86 8.39 -15.29
CA ALA A 257 12.18 8.97 -14.16
C ALA A 257 12.72 8.35 -12.85
N ASP A 258 13.79 8.92 -12.31
CA ASP A 258 14.06 8.88 -10.88
C ASP A 258 13.16 9.94 -10.25
N ASP A 259 11.89 9.54 -10.11
CA ASP A 259 10.78 10.32 -9.58
C ASP A 259 10.92 10.42 -8.05
N ASP A 260 11.97 11.12 -7.60
CA ASP A 260 12.16 11.56 -6.21
C ASP A 260 11.89 13.07 -6.11
N ALA A 261 10.89 13.53 -6.84
CA ALA A 261 10.16 14.73 -6.47
C ALA A 261 9.14 14.31 -5.41
N GLU A 262 9.56 14.38 -4.15
CA GLU A 262 8.69 14.53 -2.99
C GLU A 262 7.68 15.64 -3.29
N ALA A 263 6.56 15.25 -3.92
CA ALA A 263 5.33 15.99 -3.90
C ALA A 263 4.80 15.82 -2.48
N ASP A 264 5.17 16.77 -1.64
CA ASP A 264 4.48 17.11 -0.40
C ASP A 264 3.06 17.58 -0.77
N ASP A 265 2.22 16.65 -1.24
CA ASP A 265 0.78 16.82 -1.34
C ASP A 265 0.22 16.70 0.08
N GLN A 266 0.32 17.79 0.82
CA GLN A 266 -0.64 18.11 1.87
C GLN A 266 -2.00 18.31 1.18
N ASP A 267 -2.68 17.21 0.96
CA ASP A 267 -4.11 17.16 0.66
C ASP A 267 -4.90 17.56 1.91
N ASP A 268 -4.92 18.88 2.17
CA ASP A 268 -5.93 19.53 3.01
C ASP A 268 -7.25 19.62 2.21
N SER A 269 -7.83 18.48 1.85
CA SER A 269 -9.23 18.45 1.37
C SER A 269 -10.15 18.62 2.58
N GLN A 270 -10.39 19.89 2.90
CA GLN A 270 -11.46 20.36 3.76
C GLN A 270 -12.77 19.61 3.44
N GLY A 271 -13.33 18.99 4.48
CA GLY A 271 -14.65 18.38 4.42
C GLY A 271 -15.70 19.41 4.08
N ASP A 272 -16.32 19.24 2.92
CA ASP A 272 -17.56 19.90 2.55
C ASP A 272 -18.69 19.28 3.38
N GLU A 273 -18.91 19.84 4.58
CA GLU A 273 -20.10 19.62 5.40
C GLU A 273 -21.32 20.17 4.64
N SER A 274 -21.90 19.33 3.79
CA SER A 274 -23.26 19.54 3.28
C SER A 274 -24.25 19.31 4.43
N ALA A 275 -24.58 20.41 5.13
CA ALA A 275 -25.74 20.49 6.00
C ALA A 275 -27.02 20.42 5.16
N ASP A 276 -27.63 19.24 5.11
CA ASP A 276 -29.05 19.11 4.75
C ASP A 276 -29.90 19.57 5.95
N ASP A 277 -30.37 20.80 5.91
CA ASP A 277 -31.42 21.35 6.78
C ASP A 277 -32.70 21.55 5.94
N LYS A 278 -33.71 20.74 6.26
CA LYS A 278 -35.18 20.87 6.05
C LYS A 278 -35.80 20.80 4.65
#